data_AF-C5KJS2-F1
#
_entry.id   AF-C5KJS2-F1
#
_cell.length_a   1.000
_cell.length_b   1.000
_cell.length_c   1.000
_cell.angle_alpha   90.00
_cell.angle_beta   90.00
_cell.angle_gamma   90.00
#
_symmetry.space_group_name_H-M   'P 1'
#
loop_
_entity.id
_entity.type
_entity.pdbx_description
1 polymer ?
#
loop_
_entity_poly.entity_id
_entity_poly.type
_entity_poly.pdbx_seq_one_letter_code
_entity_poly.pdbx_strand_id
1 'polypeptide(L)'
;MSAAAVAWFHLQLEEAEAICAAYEDDCDFIWLHKPEGPDDGETAYAVTVRGKVDAETSVTFMITLPHGYPSAGEEKAFPEITAVEGSENVKYKLGNLQELLAANVRSQMKSAYEFPVLAALAPISDRLTKLGEEWQTKQQEEMAAKEDYDSVVRAAVKAKKSELQKGPLMLGRRMIFFHHIRSPYKRRCIQKWANDLRLGGMSKIGFPGCIVVEGDERDVSEYVNMVSK
;
A
#
# COMPACT_ATOMS: atom_id res chain seq x y z
N MET A 1 18.41 -34.09 28.86
CA MET A 1 18.55 -32.66 28.48
C MET A 1 19.03 -31.88 29.69
N SER A 2 19.86 -30.85 29.52
CA SER A 2 20.30 -30.02 30.66
C SER A 2 19.17 -29.08 31.09
N ALA A 3 19.12 -28.68 32.37
CA ALA A 3 18.13 -27.73 32.87
C ALA A 3 18.17 -26.39 32.12
N ALA A 4 19.36 -25.98 31.68
CA ALA A 4 19.55 -24.78 30.85
C ALA A 4 18.92 -24.92 29.47
N ALA A 5 18.91 -26.14 28.88
CA ALA A 5 18.33 -26.38 27.57
C ALA A 5 16.81 -26.20 27.56
N VAL A 6 16.16 -26.61 28.64
CA VAL A 6 14.70 -26.47 28.80
C VAL A 6 14.31 -25.02 29.08
N ALA A 7 15.16 -24.27 29.80
CA ALA A 7 14.87 -22.90 30.20
C ALA A 7 14.78 -21.94 28.99
N TRP A 8 15.74 -21.96 28.06
CA TRP A 8 15.69 -21.06 26.89
C TRP A 8 14.54 -21.40 25.95
N PHE A 9 14.18 -22.67 25.82
CA PHE A 9 13.06 -23.12 24.98
C PHE A 9 11.73 -22.54 25.47
N HIS A 10 11.48 -22.55 26.79
CA HIS A 10 10.26 -21.95 27.35
C HIS A 10 10.24 -20.43 27.17
N LEU A 11 11.37 -19.75 27.40
CA LEU A 11 11.50 -18.31 27.16
C LEU A 11 11.18 -17.91 25.71
N GLN A 12 11.62 -18.70 24.73
CA GLN A 12 11.31 -18.46 23.32
C GLN A 12 9.81 -18.55 23.03
N LEU A 13 9.15 -19.57 23.56
CA LEU A 13 7.71 -19.76 23.38
C LEU A 13 6.92 -18.68 24.12
N GLU A 14 7.29 -18.34 25.35
CA GLU A 14 6.65 -17.28 26.13
C GLU A 14 6.76 -15.91 25.45
N GLU A 15 7.94 -15.58 24.89
CA GLU A 15 8.11 -14.34 24.12
C GLU A 15 7.20 -14.32 22.88
N ALA A 16 7.19 -15.41 22.11
CA ALA A 16 6.36 -15.51 20.91
C ALA A 16 4.86 -15.45 21.23
N GLU A 17 4.42 -16.06 22.34
CA GLU A 17 3.05 -15.96 22.84
C GLU A 17 2.71 -14.55 23.33
N ALA A 18 3.65 -13.86 23.98
CA ALA A 18 3.49 -12.46 24.37
C ALA A 18 3.38 -11.53 23.15
N ILE A 19 4.14 -11.79 22.08
CA ILE A 19 3.99 -11.08 20.81
C ILE A 19 2.63 -11.40 20.18
N CYS A 20 2.23 -12.68 20.13
CA CYS A 20 0.92 -13.07 19.61
C CYS A 20 -0.22 -12.36 20.34
N ALA A 21 -0.15 -12.23 21.67
CA ALA A 21 -1.13 -11.52 22.47
C ALA A 21 -1.10 -9.99 22.25
N ALA A 22 0.08 -9.41 22.04
CA ALA A 22 0.22 -7.98 21.78
C ALA A 22 -0.26 -7.57 20.37
N TYR A 23 -0.29 -8.52 19.43
CA TYR A 23 -0.64 -8.33 18.02
C TYR A 23 -1.82 -9.24 17.63
N GLU A 24 -2.88 -9.23 18.44
CA GLU A 24 -4.05 -10.13 18.47
C GLU A 24 -4.89 -10.26 17.17
N ASP A 25 -4.61 -9.49 16.10
CA ASP A 25 -5.27 -9.67 14.81
C ASP A 25 -4.71 -10.92 14.09
N ASP A 26 -5.57 -11.81 13.57
CA ASP A 26 -5.19 -13.08 12.88
C ASP A 26 -4.17 -12.91 11.72
N CYS A 27 -3.90 -11.69 11.28
CA CYS A 27 -2.95 -11.35 10.21
C CYS A 27 -1.62 -10.75 10.72
N ASP A 28 -1.55 -10.34 11.99
CA ASP A 28 -0.39 -9.63 12.54
C ASP A 28 0.63 -10.55 13.21
N PHE A 29 0.24 -11.77 13.56
CA PHE A 29 1.17 -12.79 14.00
C PHE A 29 0.86 -14.14 13.36
N ILE A 30 1.86 -14.78 12.76
CA ILE A 30 1.73 -16.07 12.11
C ILE A 30 2.86 -16.98 12.59
N TRP A 31 2.50 -18.13 13.18
CA TRP A 31 3.47 -19.19 13.42
C TRP A 31 3.95 -19.76 12.09
N LEU A 32 5.26 -19.65 11.82
CA LEU A 32 5.91 -20.33 10.70
C LEU A 32 6.34 -21.74 11.13
N HIS A 33 6.81 -21.84 12.36
CA HIS A 33 7.15 -23.10 13.02
C HIS A 33 7.04 -22.93 14.55
N LYS A 34 6.08 -23.65 15.16
CA LYS A 34 5.92 -23.74 16.62
C LYS A 34 6.46 -25.10 17.10
N PRO A 35 7.69 -25.17 17.62
CA PRO A 35 8.26 -26.42 18.09
C PRO A 35 7.46 -26.99 19.29
N GLU A 36 7.24 -28.30 19.30
CA GLU A 36 6.62 -29.03 20.42
C GLU A 36 7.63 -29.32 21.55
N GLY A 37 8.93 -29.23 21.24
CA GLY A 37 10.00 -29.46 22.20
C GLY A 37 11.35 -28.88 21.76
N PRO A 38 12.34 -28.85 22.66
CA PRO A 38 13.66 -28.28 22.41
C PRO A 38 14.50 -28.96 21.32
N ASP A 39 14.14 -30.18 20.93
CA ASP A 39 14.80 -30.92 19.82
C ASP A 39 13.99 -30.84 18.51
N ASP A 40 12.84 -30.15 18.50
CA ASP A 40 11.91 -30.05 17.37
C ASP A 40 12.27 -28.92 16.40
N GLY A 41 13.51 -28.44 16.41
CA GLY A 41 13.98 -27.35 15.55
C GLY A 41 13.72 -25.95 16.11
N GLU A 42 13.97 -24.94 15.27
CA GLU A 42 14.00 -23.54 15.68
C GLU A 42 12.61 -22.91 15.74
N THR A 43 12.39 -22.03 16.72
CA THR A 43 11.14 -21.28 16.83
C THR A 43 11.08 -20.23 15.72
N ALA A 44 10.06 -20.23 14.87
CA ALA A 44 9.93 -19.26 13.79
C ALA A 44 8.51 -18.69 13.67
N TYR A 45 8.42 -17.39 13.48
CA TYR A 45 7.15 -16.69 13.30
C TYR A 45 7.30 -15.46 12.40
N ALA A 46 6.19 -15.02 11.81
CA ALA A 46 6.07 -13.75 11.15
C ALA A 46 5.25 -12.79 12.01
N VAL A 47 5.69 -11.54 12.13
CA VAL A 47 4.97 -10.48 12.85
C VAL A 47 4.82 -9.25 11.97
N THR A 48 3.60 -8.75 11.83
CA THR A 48 3.28 -7.50 11.15
C THR A 48 3.16 -6.38 12.16
N VAL A 49 4.05 -5.40 12.05
CA VAL A 49 4.04 -4.21 12.90
C VAL A 49 3.38 -3.07 12.14
N ARG A 50 2.45 -2.37 12.79
CA ARG A 50 1.73 -1.21 12.24
C ARG A 50 2.13 0.09 12.95
N GLY A 51 2.05 1.21 12.24
CA GLY A 51 2.08 2.54 12.83
C GLY A 51 0.77 2.86 13.56
N LYS A 52 0.81 3.79 14.52
CA LYS A 52 -0.35 4.16 15.35
C LYS A 52 -1.35 5.11 14.67
N VAL A 53 -0.88 5.86 13.67
CA VAL A 53 -1.62 6.98 13.06
C VAL A 53 -2.32 6.56 11.76
N ASP A 54 -1.90 5.43 11.16
CA ASP A 54 -2.49 4.90 9.93
C ASP A 54 -2.32 3.37 9.85
N ALA A 55 -3.43 2.65 9.68
CA ALA A 55 -3.43 1.19 9.52
C ALA A 55 -2.74 0.76 8.21
N GLU A 56 -2.56 1.68 7.26
CA GLU A 56 -1.88 1.38 5.99
C GLU A 56 -0.35 1.36 6.10
N THR A 57 0.26 1.89 7.16
CA THR A 57 1.74 1.89 7.30
C THR A 57 2.21 0.71 8.13
N SER A 58 2.68 -0.34 7.46
CA SER A 58 3.06 -1.59 8.09
C SER A 58 4.30 -2.25 7.47
N VAL A 59 4.92 -3.13 8.24
CA VAL A 59 5.99 -4.03 7.80
C VAL A 59 5.83 -5.39 8.48
N THR A 60 6.06 -6.46 7.73
CA THR A 60 6.08 -7.83 8.22
C THR A 60 7.52 -8.33 8.31
N PHE A 61 7.89 -8.83 9.48
CA PHE A 61 9.18 -9.47 9.73
C PHE A 61 8.99 -10.96 9.90
N MET A 62 9.83 -11.76 9.25
CA MET A 62 10.04 -13.16 9.63
C MET A 62 11.20 -13.21 10.63
N ILE A 63 10.99 -13.91 11.74
CA ILE A 63 11.93 -14.01 12.84
C ILE A 63 12.12 -15.49 13.16
N THR A 64 13.36 -15.95 13.12
CA THR A 64 13.76 -17.30 13.53
C THR A 64 14.69 -17.20 14.73
N LEU A 65 14.32 -17.85 15.83
CA LEU A 65 15.07 -17.86 17.07
C LEU A 65 15.97 -19.11 17.10
N PRO A 66 17.32 -18.95 17.06
CA PRO A 66 18.23 -20.08 17.12
C PRO A 66 18.27 -20.69 18.52
N HIS A 67 18.84 -21.89 18.62
CA HIS A 67 19.07 -22.54 19.90
C HIS A 67 19.97 -21.67 20.79
N GLY A 68 19.53 -21.43 22.02
CA GLY A 68 20.26 -20.63 23.00
C GLY A 68 19.89 -19.14 23.03
N TYR A 69 19.08 -18.63 22.10
CA TYR A 69 18.43 -17.32 22.28
C TYR A 69 17.52 -17.36 23.54
N PRO A 70 17.49 -16.31 24.39
CA PRO A 70 18.11 -14.97 24.24
C PRO A 70 19.47 -14.79 24.94
N SER A 71 20.26 -15.85 25.15
CA SER A 71 21.52 -15.78 25.92
C SER A 71 22.48 -14.69 25.40
N ALA A 72 22.82 -13.74 26.26
CA ALA A 72 23.67 -12.60 25.90
C ALA A 72 25.13 -13.04 25.67
N GLY A 73 25.73 -12.58 24.57
CA GLY A 73 27.17 -12.71 24.31
C GLY A 73 27.59 -13.78 23.30
N GLU A 74 26.66 -14.62 22.85
CA GLU A 74 26.91 -15.57 21.76
C GLU A 74 26.30 -15.05 20.46
N GLU A 75 27.14 -14.76 19.45
CA GLU A 75 26.66 -14.33 18.12
C GLU A 75 25.73 -15.40 17.49
N LYS A 76 25.94 -16.67 17.84
CA LYS A 76 25.10 -17.81 17.43
C LYS A 76 23.72 -17.82 18.06
N ALA A 77 23.50 -17.08 19.14
CA ALA A 77 22.21 -16.94 19.80
C ALA A 77 21.40 -15.75 19.26
N PHE A 78 21.88 -15.04 18.24
CA PHE A 78 21.19 -13.89 17.65
C PHE A 78 20.13 -14.35 16.63
N PRO A 79 18.89 -13.82 16.68
CA PRO A 79 17.84 -14.26 15.79
C PRO A 79 18.08 -13.84 14.35
N GLU A 80 17.65 -14.69 13.42
CA GLU A 80 17.56 -14.33 12.00
C GLU A 80 16.30 -13.48 11.81
N ILE A 81 16.48 -12.26 11.29
CA ILE A 81 15.39 -11.29 11.11
C ILE A 81 15.40 -10.82 9.66
N THR A 82 14.29 -11.04 8.97
CA THR A 82 14.10 -10.62 7.57
C THR A 82 12.82 -9.81 7.42
N ALA A 83 12.91 -8.60 6.88
CA ALA A 83 11.74 -7.82 6.49
C ALA A 83 11.24 -8.31 5.11
N VAL A 84 10.03 -8.87 5.05
CA VAL A 84 9.52 -9.57 3.85
C VAL A 84 8.52 -8.75 3.05
N GLU A 85 7.67 -8.00 3.74
CA GLU A 85 6.60 -7.22 3.12
C GLU A 85 6.42 -5.90 3.86
N GLY A 86 6.00 -4.87 3.13
CA GLY A 86 5.60 -3.62 3.73
C GLY A 86 4.69 -2.83 2.81
N SER A 87 4.00 -1.88 3.41
CA SER A 87 3.14 -0.93 2.73
C SER A 87 3.89 -0.08 1.69
N GLU A 88 3.17 0.55 0.77
CA GLU A 88 3.76 1.31 -0.35
C GLU A 88 4.78 2.36 0.10
N ASN A 89 4.50 3.06 1.19
CA ASN A 89 5.39 4.06 1.79
C ASN A 89 6.59 3.46 2.56
N VAL A 90 6.62 2.14 2.75
CA VAL A 90 7.64 1.40 3.52
C VAL A 90 8.50 0.49 2.65
N LYS A 91 8.03 0.04 1.47
CA LYS A 91 8.75 -0.92 0.59
C LYS A 91 10.23 -0.58 0.34
N TYR A 92 10.55 0.69 0.10
CA TYR A 92 11.93 1.14 -0.16
C TYR A 92 12.80 1.28 1.12
N LYS A 93 12.21 1.10 2.30
CA LYS A 93 12.85 1.24 3.62
C LYS A 93 12.94 -0.09 4.38
N LEU A 94 12.55 -1.22 3.77
CA LEU A 94 12.57 -2.54 4.41
C LEU A 94 13.95 -2.91 4.98
N GLY A 95 15.02 -2.71 4.21
CA GLY A 95 16.40 -2.96 4.68
C GLY A 95 16.75 -2.14 5.92
N ASN A 96 16.42 -0.84 5.93
CA ASN A 96 16.67 0.04 7.07
C ASN A 96 15.86 -0.38 8.31
N LEU A 97 14.62 -0.85 8.12
CA LEU A 97 13.77 -1.32 9.22
C LEU A 97 14.25 -2.66 9.77
N GLN A 98 14.73 -3.56 8.91
CA GLN A 98 15.37 -4.82 9.32
C GLN A 98 16.63 -4.54 10.15
N GLU A 99 17.51 -3.66 9.68
CA GLU A 99 18.70 -3.26 10.42
C GLU A 99 18.35 -2.59 11.76
N LEU A 100 17.32 -1.75 11.78
CA LEU A 100 16.85 -1.10 13.00
C LEU A 100 16.32 -2.11 14.02
N LEU A 101 15.50 -3.07 13.58
CA LEU A 101 14.98 -4.11 14.46
C LEU A 101 16.12 -4.98 15.00
N ALA A 102 17.03 -5.42 14.13
CA ALA A 102 18.19 -6.21 14.53
C ALA A 102 19.10 -5.47 15.53
N ALA A 103 19.34 -4.17 15.31
CA ALA A 103 20.11 -3.35 16.24
C ALA A 103 19.42 -3.20 17.60
N ASN A 104 18.09 -3.02 17.61
CA ASN A 104 17.31 -2.93 18.84
C ASN A 104 17.32 -4.25 19.60
N VAL A 105 17.06 -5.39 18.93
CA VAL A 105 17.13 -6.73 19.55
C VAL A 105 18.51 -6.96 20.17
N ARG A 106 19.58 -6.64 19.44
CA ARG A 106 20.96 -6.76 19.95
C ARG A 106 21.18 -5.91 21.20
N SER A 107 20.61 -4.71 21.24
CA SER A 107 20.66 -3.85 22.43
C SER A 107 19.88 -4.44 23.60
N GLN A 108 18.69 -5.00 23.36
CA GLN A 108 17.86 -5.60 24.42
C GLN A 108 18.50 -6.87 24.99
N MET A 109 19.10 -7.71 24.14
CA MET A 109 19.86 -8.90 24.57
C MET A 109 21.06 -8.51 25.45
N LYS A 110 21.82 -7.45 25.07
CA LYS A 110 22.94 -6.95 25.89
C LYS A 110 22.50 -6.43 27.25
N SER A 111 21.30 -5.88 27.33
CA SER A 111 20.67 -5.41 28.56
C SER A 111 19.99 -6.53 29.37
N ALA A 112 20.09 -7.79 28.90
CA ALA A 112 19.49 -8.97 29.52
C ALA A 112 17.97 -8.84 29.76
N TYR A 113 17.25 -8.21 28.82
CA TYR A 113 15.80 -8.25 28.82
C TYR A 113 15.30 -9.68 28.60
N GLU A 114 14.20 -10.00 29.28
CA GLU A 114 13.55 -11.32 29.20
C GLU A 114 12.98 -11.59 27.81
N PHE A 115 12.34 -10.58 27.20
CA PHE A 115 11.76 -10.62 25.85
C PHE A 115 12.38 -9.55 24.92
N PRO A 116 13.59 -9.79 24.38
CA PRO A 116 14.31 -8.84 23.54
C PRO A 116 13.59 -8.44 22.24
N VAL A 117 12.98 -9.38 21.53
CA VAL A 117 12.23 -9.12 20.28
C VAL A 117 10.98 -8.31 20.58
N LEU A 118 10.16 -8.72 21.55
CA LEU A 118 8.96 -7.99 21.92
C LEU A 118 9.27 -6.52 22.26
N ALA A 119 10.29 -6.30 23.09
CA ALA A 119 10.73 -4.96 23.45
C ALA A 119 11.28 -4.16 22.24
N ALA A 120 11.92 -4.83 21.29
CA ALA A 120 12.49 -4.21 20.10
C ALA A 120 11.46 -3.82 19.03
N LEU A 121 10.25 -4.39 19.06
CA LEU A 121 9.16 -4.06 18.12
C LEU A 121 8.52 -2.68 18.42
N ALA A 122 8.49 -2.23 19.67
CA ALA A 122 7.88 -0.95 20.03
C ALA A 122 8.53 0.26 19.31
N PRO A 123 9.88 0.41 19.28
CA PRO A 123 10.53 1.44 18.48
C PRO A 123 10.24 1.36 16.97
N ILE A 124 9.95 0.16 16.45
CA ILE A 124 9.58 0.00 15.03
C ILE A 124 8.19 0.60 14.78
N SER A 125 7.21 0.35 15.65
CA SER A 125 5.89 0.97 15.56
C SER A 125 5.96 2.50 15.60
N ASP A 126 6.80 3.07 16.47
CA ASP A 126 7.01 4.53 16.52
C ASP A 126 7.68 5.06 15.25
N ARG A 127 8.61 4.29 14.66
CA ARG A 127 9.24 4.66 13.38
C ARG A 127 8.26 4.62 12.23
N LEU A 128 7.41 3.60 12.16
CA LEU A 128 6.35 3.49 11.15
C LEU A 128 5.35 4.63 11.27
N THR A 129 5.00 5.01 12.51
CA THR A 129 4.11 6.15 12.75
C THR A 129 4.64 7.43 12.09
N LYS A 130 5.92 7.75 12.28
CA LYS A 130 6.55 8.91 11.64
C LYS A 130 6.58 8.81 10.11
N LEU A 131 6.82 7.60 9.59
CA LEU A 131 6.79 7.35 8.13
C LEU A 131 5.39 7.55 7.54
N GLY A 132 4.35 7.17 8.27
CA GLY A 132 2.96 7.42 7.91
C GLY A 132 2.66 8.92 7.84
N GLU A 133 3.02 9.67 8.88
CA GLU A 133 2.84 11.14 8.94
C GLU A 133 3.56 11.88 7.81
N GLU A 134 4.83 11.53 7.54
CA GLU A 134 5.62 12.08 6.44
C GLU A 134 4.96 11.81 5.08
N TRP A 135 4.41 10.60 4.89
CA TRP A 135 3.77 10.21 3.65
C TRP A 135 2.44 10.92 3.44
N GLN A 136 1.60 11.01 4.48
CA GLN A 136 0.32 11.73 4.43
C GLN A 136 0.52 13.21 4.08
N THR A 137 1.55 13.85 4.67
CA THR A 137 1.87 15.25 4.39
C THR A 137 2.21 15.46 2.92
N LYS A 138 3.06 14.58 2.34
CA LYS A 138 3.41 14.65 0.91
C LYS A 138 2.21 14.42 0.01
N GLN A 139 1.35 13.46 0.34
CA GLN A 139 0.13 13.21 -0.43
C GLN A 139 -0.80 14.42 -0.42
N GLN A 140 -0.95 15.10 0.72
CA GLN A 140 -1.75 16.32 0.82
C GLN A 140 -1.15 17.47 -0.01
N GLU A 141 0.18 17.66 0.05
CA GLU A 141 0.88 18.67 -0.75
C GLU A 141 0.76 18.41 -2.27
N GLU A 142 0.95 17.17 -2.70
CA GLU A 142 0.81 16.77 -4.10
C GLU A 142 -0.64 16.90 -4.59
N MET A 143 -1.62 16.52 -3.77
CA MET A 143 -3.04 16.67 -4.08
C MET A 143 -3.43 18.14 -4.19
N ALA A 144 -3.00 18.99 -3.25
CA ALA A 144 -3.24 20.43 -3.30
C ALA A 144 -2.59 21.08 -4.52
N ALA A 145 -1.35 20.71 -4.86
CA ALA A 145 -0.66 21.20 -6.06
C ALA A 145 -1.37 20.76 -7.35
N LYS A 146 -1.87 19.52 -7.39
CA LYS A 146 -2.63 18.99 -8.53
C LYS A 146 -3.99 19.67 -8.66
N GLU A 147 -4.69 19.93 -7.56
CA GLU A 147 -5.94 20.66 -7.55
C GLU A 147 -5.77 22.11 -8.02
N ASP A 148 -4.71 22.79 -7.56
CA ASP A 148 -4.37 24.14 -8.01
C ASP A 148 -4.11 24.16 -9.52
N TYR A 149 -3.25 23.26 -10.01
CA TYR A 149 -2.95 23.11 -11.44
C TYR A 149 -4.20 22.80 -12.27
N ASP A 150 -5.02 21.85 -11.85
CA ASP A 150 -6.28 21.51 -12.52
C ASP A 150 -7.24 22.71 -12.54
N SER A 151 -7.27 23.52 -11.48
CA SER A 151 -8.12 24.72 -11.42
C SER A 151 -7.69 25.76 -12.46
N VAL A 152 -6.37 26.00 -12.57
CA VAL A 152 -5.78 26.94 -13.53
C VAL A 152 -6.01 26.46 -14.96
N VAL A 153 -5.77 25.17 -15.23
CA VAL A 153 -6.00 24.58 -16.56
C VAL A 153 -7.48 24.64 -16.92
N ARG A 154 -8.40 24.29 -16.01
CA ARG A 154 -9.86 24.41 -16.27
C ARG A 154 -10.27 25.84 -16.55
N ALA A 155 -9.73 26.82 -15.81
CA ALA A 155 -9.99 28.23 -16.06
C ALA A 155 -9.50 28.67 -17.45
N ALA A 156 -8.29 28.26 -17.83
CA ALA A 156 -7.71 28.56 -19.14
C ALA A 156 -8.46 27.89 -20.30
N VAL A 157 -8.85 26.62 -20.15
CA VAL A 157 -9.68 25.89 -21.14
C VAL A 157 -11.05 26.54 -21.28
N LYS A 158 -11.68 26.95 -20.17
CA LYS A 158 -12.96 27.66 -20.19
C LYS A 158 -12.85 29.02 -20.92
N ALA A 159 -11.77 29.76 -20.68
CA ALA A 159 -11.50 31.03 -21.36
C ALA A 159 -11.26 30.81 -22.87
N LYS A 160 -10.44 29.83 -23.26
CA LYS A 160 -10.23 29.48 -24.67
C LYS A 160 -11.52 29.01 -25.35
N LYS A 161 -12.35 28.21 -24.67
CA LYS A 161 -13.63 27.74 -25.20
C LYS A 161 -14.59 28.90 -25.45
N SER A 162 -14.64 29.90 -24.57
CA SER A 162 -15.48 31.10 -24.77
C SER A 162 -15.00 31.97 -25.94
N GLU A 163 -13.69 32.03 -26.18
CA GLU A 163 -13.12 32.70 -27.36
C GLU A 163 -13.40 31.95 -28.66
N LEU A 164 -13.18 30.62 -28.67
CA LEU A 164 -13.50 29.76 -29.81
C LEU A 164 -15.00 29.78 -30.15
N GLN A 165 -15.87 29.95 -29.15
CA GLN A 165 -17.33 30.07 -29.30
C GLN A 165 -17.80 31.34 -30.01
N LYS A 166 -16.92 32.33 -30.25
CA LYS A 166 -17.27 33.54 -31.02
C LYS A 166 -17.34 33.32 -32.54
N GLY A 167 -16.88 32.17 -33.03
CA GLY A 167 -17.02 31.78 -34.45
C GLY A 167 -18.40 31.18 -34.79
N PRO A 168 -18.78 31.14 -36.07
CA PRO A 168 -20.04 30.55 -36.51
C PRO A 168 -20.14 29.07 -36.07
N LEU A 169 -21.34 28.65 -35.66
CA LEU A 169 -21.61 27.26 -35.27
C LEU A 169 -21.39 26.35 -36.48
N MET A 170 -20.48 25.39 -36.35
CA MET A 170 -20.23 24.36 -37.35
C MET A 170 -20.79 23.03 -36.86
N LEU A 171 -21.55 22.34 -37.71
CA LEU A 171 -22.06 21.02 -37.38
C LEU A 171 -20.96 19.97 -37.53
N GLY A 172 -20.61 19.31 -36.43
CA GLY A 172 -19.74 18.15 -36.42
C GLY A 172 -20.51 16.85 -36.39
N ARG A 173 -19.99 15.84 -37.10
CA ARG A 173 -20.47 14.45 -37.04
C ARG A 173 -19.28 13.51 -37.04
N ARG A 174 -19.30 12.51 -36.16
CA ARG A 174 -18.25 11.48 -36.07
C ARG A 174 -18.85 10.11 -35.82
N MET A 175 -18.18 9.11 -36.36
CA MET A 175 -18.43 7.71 -36.08
C MET A 175 -17.17 7.10 -35.47
N ILE A 176 -17.30 6.59 -34.25
CA ILE A 176 -16.19 6.01 -33.49
C ILE A 176 -16.40 4.50 -33.42
N PHE A 177 -15.41 3.75 -33.88
CA PHE A 177 -15.43 2.30 -33.84
C PHE A 177 -14.67 1.78 -32.62
N PHE A 178 -15.27 0.79 -31.97
CA PHE A 178 -14.66 0.00 -30.93
C PHE A 178 -14.74 -1.46 -31.31
N HIS A 179 -13.73 -2.23 -30.91
CA HIS A 179 -13.83 -3.68 -31.00
C HIS A 179 -15.06 -4.13 -30.20
N HIS A 180 -15.19 -3.72 -28.93
CA HIS A 180 -16.46 -3.84 -28.20
C HIS A 180 -16.70 -2.69 -27.22
N ILE A 181 -17.98 -2.40 -26.91
CA ILE A 181 -18.38 -1.54 -25.79
C ILE A 181 -19.07 -2.40 -24.73
N ARG A 182 -18.30 -3.15 -23.94
CA ARG A 182 -18.86 -4.06 -22.91
C ARG A 182 -18.92 -3.45 -21.51
N SER A 183 -17.88 -2.75 -21.08
CA SER A 183 -17.73 -2.25 -19.71
C SER A 183 -18.89 -1.34 -19.28
N PRO A 184 -19.58 -1.62 -18.15
CA PRO A 184 -20.61 -0.74 -17.59
C PRO A 184 -20.06 0.66 -17.27
N TYR A 185 -18.81 0.75 -16.82
CA TYR A 185 -18.13 2.02 -16.57
C TYR A 185 -18.00 2.84 -17.86
N LYS A 186 -17.48 2.22 -18.93
CA LYS A 186 -17.33 2.88 -20.24
C LYS A 186 -18.67 3.38 -20.78
N ARG A 187 -19.75 2.60 -20.63
CA ARG A 187 -21.12 3.02 -21.02
C ARG A 187 -21.57 4.27 -20.27
N ARG A 188 -21.35 4.32 -18.95
CA ARG A 188 -21.67 5.51 -18.14
C ARG A 188 -20.88 6.74 -18.57
N CYS A 189 -19.58 6.59 -18.84
CA CYS A 189 -18.73 7.68 -19.31
C CYS A 189 -19.18 8.21 -20.68
N ILE A 190 -19.42 7.32 -21.66
CA ILE A 190 -19.93 7.65 -22.99
C ILE A 190 -21.19 8.53 -22.91
N GLN A 191 -22.14 8.14 -22.06
CA GLN A 191 -23.40 8.87 -21.90
C GLN A 191 -23.20 10.19 -21.13
N LYS A 192 -22.42 10.17 -20.03
CA LYS A 192 -22.14 11.36 -19.23
C LYS A 192 -21.49 12.46 -20.07
N TRP A 193 -20.43 12.12 -20.80
CA TRP A 193 -19.70 13.10 -21.62
C TRP A 193 -20.55 13.66 -22.76
N ALA A 194 -21.44 12.86 -23.36
CA ALA A 194 -22.34 13.35 -24.39
C ALA A 194 -23.32 14.38 -23.82
N ASN A 195 -23.86 14.13 -22.63
CA ASN A 195 -24.75 15.05 -21.93
C ASN A 195 -24.03 16.34 -21.52
N ASP A 196 -22.84 16.23 -20.92
CA ASP A 196 -22.04 17.39 -20.48
C ASP A 196 -21.70 18.32 -21.66
N LEU A 197 -21.52 17.76 -22.85
CA LEU A 197 -21.23 18.48 -24.10
C LEU A 197 -22.48 18.80 -24.95
N ARG A 198 -23.68 18.44 -24.48
CA ARG A 198 -24.95 18.64 -25.20
C ARG A 198 -24.97 18.06 -26.63
N LEU A 199 -24.37 16.88 -26.78
CA LEU A 199 -24.28 16.18 -28.06
C LEU A 199 -25.46 15.22 -28.25
N GLY A 200 -25.93 15.13 -29.50
CA GLY A 200 -26.88 14.11 -29.93
C GLY A 200 -26.16 12.87 -30.47
N GLY A 201 -26.83 11.72 -30.50
CA GLY A 201 -26.23 10.51 -31.08
C GLY A 201 -26.76 9.21 -30.51
N MET A 202 -26.05 8.12 -30.84
CA MET A 202 -26.35 6.78 -30.34
C MET A 202 -25.08 5.96 -30.16
N SER A 203 -25.13 4.94 -29.29
CA SER A 203 -24.06 3.95 -29.15
C SER A 203 -24.62 2.53 -29.28
N LYS A 204 -24.04 1.74 -30.18
CA LYS A 204 -24.29 0.29 -30.28
C LYS A 204 -23.35 -0.46 -29.33
N ILE A 205 -23.94 -1.15 -28.36
CA ILE A 205 -23.25 -2.03 -27.41
C ILE A 205 -22.98 -3.39 -28.08
N GLY A 206 -21.84 -4.03 -27.76
CA GLY A 206 -21.50 -5.37 -28.27
C GLY A 206 -20.36 -5.37 -29.30
N PHE A 207 -20.41 -6.25 -30.31
CA PHE A 207 -19.42 -6.38 -31.40
C PHE A 207 -20.01 -6.06 -32.78
N PRO A 208 -19.31 -5.30 -33.64
CA PRO A 208 -18.43 -4.23 -33.21
C PRO A 208 -19.24 -3.23 -32.37
N GLY A 209 -18.57 -2.58 -31.42
CA GLY A 209 -19.13 -1.43 -30.74
C GLY A 209 -19.00 -0.20 -31.64
N CYS A 210 -20.03 0.63 -31.75
CA CYS A 210 -19.93 1.89 -32.49
C CYS A 210 -20.66 3.01 -31.77
N ILE A 211 -20.18 4.23 -31.96
CA ILE A 211 -20.82 5.45 -31.46
C ILE A 211 -20.96 6.38 -32.66
N VAL A 212 -22.16 6.92 -32.85
CA VAL A 212 -22.43 8.03 -33.77
C VAL A 212 -22.78 9.24 -32.91
N VAL A 213 -22.11 10.35 -33.15
CA VAL A 213 -22.30 11.59 -32.38
C VAL A 213 -22.38 12.79 -33.32
N GLU A 214 -23.27 13.72 -33.00
CA GLU A 214 -23.45 14.98 -33.70
C GLU A 214 -23.68 16.15 -32.74
N GLY A 215 -23.30 17.35 -33.17
CA GLY A 215 -23.44 18.57 -32.40
C GLY A 215 -22.50 19.65 -32.91
N ASP A 216 -22.16 20.62 -32.06
CA ASP A 216 -21.12 21.60 -32.38
C ASP A 216 -19.79 20.89 -32.65
N GLU A 217 -19.13 21.19 -33.77
CA GLU A 217 -17.88 20.53 -34.18
C GLU A 217 -16.80 20.60 -33.10
N ARG A 218 -16.76 21.67 -32.29
CA ARG A 218 -15.79 21.80 -31.19
C ARG A 218 -16.10 20.80 -30.08
N ASP A 219 -17.37 20.66 -29.72
CA ASP A 219 -17.82 19.72 -28.70
C ASP A 219 -17.71 18.27 -29.20
N VAL A 220 -18.02 18.01 -30.47
CA VAL A 220 -17.84 16.70 -31.11
C VAL A 220 -16.36 16.30 -31.14
N SER A 221 -15.45 17.23 -31.47
CA SER A 221 -14.01 16.96 -31.46
C SER A 221 -13.50 16.64 -30.05
N GLU A 222 -13.96 17.37 -29.03
CA GLU A 222 -13.60 17.11 -27.63
C GLU A 222 -14.13 15.76 -27.14
N TYR A 223 -15.36 15.41 -27.51
CA TYR A 223 -15.95 14.11 -27.20
C TYR A 223 -15.13 12.94 -27.75
N VAL A 224 -14.68 13.05 -29.00
CA VAL A 224 -13.77 12.05 -29.60
C VAL A 224 -12.48 11.92 -28.78
N ASN A 225 -11.87 13.04 -28.40
CA ASN A 225 -10.64 13.04 -27.60
C ASN A 225 -10.82 12.35 -26.23
N MET A 226 -11.95 12.55 -25.56
CA MET A 226 -12.23 11.90 -24.27
C MET A 226 -12.50 10.40 -24.40
N VAL A 227 -13.20 9.99 -25.47
CA VAL A 227 -13.64 8.62 -25.69
C VAL A 227 -12.53 7.72 -26.26
N SER A 228 -11.50 8.31 -26.87
CA SER A 228 -10.34 7.61 -27.43
C SER A 228 -9.14 7.48 -26.48
N LYS A 229 -9.20 8.06 -25.28
CA LYS A 229 -8.24 7.81 -24.18
C LYS A 229 -8.66 6.57 -23.39
#